data_AF-A0A291DCY3-F1
#
_entry.id   AF-A0A291DCY3-F1
#
_cell.length_a   1.000
_cell.length_b   1.000
_cell.length_c   1.000
_cell.angle_alpha   90.00
_cell.angle_beta   90.00
_cell.angle_gamma   90.00
#
_symmetry.space_group_name_H-M   'P 1'
#
loop_
_entity.id
_entity.type
_entity.pdbx_description
1 polymer ?
#
loop_
_entity_poly.entity_id
_entity_poly.type
_entity_poly.pdbx_seq_one_letter_code
_entity_poly.pdbx_strand_id
1 'polypeptide(L)'
;MMFNRTSIAALSAAMMLTLSACSGGSQVNAESSASTSASAESASAEASATPTPSPTPTGPSGSEIVLVRPSVDTNNDSKEAENAALVAAYAVLDQHLRVKNAWVHGDLEHTSDEELLQYVDKRILESVKKQVESMRKLAVSAPVEGDIVFRDVRFPSIYSLEHSDGSKPSQPNAGIAITYCEDTSNIRMSDGRRLNASQTRRIFIVRRDDGAYVLGSTDIEHEGCDYEVDEVV
;
A
#
# COMPACT_ATOMS: atom_id res chain seq x y z
N MET A 1 -7.43 -15.84 46.04
CA MET A 1 -7.76 -14.57 45.37
C MET A 1 -8.69 -14.89 44.21
N MET A 2 -9.83 -14.19 44.15
CA MET A 2 -10.89 -14.39 43.16
C MET A 2 -10.46 -13.84 41.80
N PHE A 3 -10.57 -14.63 40.73
CA PHE A 3 -10.45 -14.14 39.36
C PHE A 3 -11.83 -13.82 38.80
N ASN A 4 -12.15 -12.53 38.74
CA ASN A 4 -13.29 -12.02 37.98
C ASN A 4 -12.95 -12.08 36.49
N ARG A 5 -13.79 -12.78 35.72
CA ARG A 5 -13.79 -12.75 34.26
C ARG A 5 -14.54 -11.51 33.79
N THR A 6 -13.85 -10.57 33.16
CA THR A 6 -14.48 -9.47 32.42
C THR A 6 -14.35 -9.73 30.92
N SER A 7 -15.47 -10.14 30.34
CA SER A 7 -15.67 -10.21 28.89
C SER A 7 -15.74 -8.80 28.29
N ILE A 8 -14.94 -8.53 27.26
CA ILE A 8 -15.03 -7.31 26.46
C ILE A 8 -15.97 -7.58 25.27
N ALA A 9 -17.06 -6.82 25.22
CA ALA A 9 -18.07 -6.88 24.17
C ALA A 9 -17.62 -6.09 22.93
N ALA A 10 -17.84 -6.67 21.76
CA ALA A 10 -17.63 -6.04 20.46
C ALA A 10 -18.71 -4.97 20.19
N LEU A 11 -18.30 -3.74 19.88
CA LEU A 11 -19.20 -2.71 19.33
C LEU A 11 -19.16 -2.76 17.81
N SER A 12 -20.25 -3.21 17.19
CA SER A 12 -20.50 -3.07 15.75
C SER A 12 -21.25 -1.78 15.49
N ALA A 13 -20.67 -0.87 14.70
CA ALA A 13 -21.35 0.33 14.21
C ALA A 13 -21.97 0.02 12.83
N ALA A 14 -23.29 -0.06 12.77
CA ALA A 14 -24.06 -0.12 11.54
C ALA A 14 -24.54 1.29 11.18
N MET A 15 -24.02 1.88 10.10
CA MET A 15 -24.59 3.10 9.52
C MET A 15 -25.58 2.72 8.42
N MET A 16 -26.86 3.00 8.66
CA MET A 16 -27.92 2.99 7.67
C MET A 16 -27.86 4.30 6.87
N LEU A 17 -27.75 4.21 5.54
CA LEU A 17 -28.01 5.33 4.64
C LEU A 17 -29.29 5.07 3.85
N THR A 18 -30.21 6.01 3.99
CA THR A 18 -31.56 6.01 3.46
C THR A 18 -31.59 6.46 1.99
N LEU A 19 -32.48 5.83 1.21
CA LEU A 19 -32.83 6.20 -0.16
C LEU A 19 -33.49 7.58 -0.23
N SER A 20 -33.19 8.34 -1.29
CA SER A 20 -34.14 9.30 -1.85
C SER A 20 -34.03 9.36 -3.38
N ALA A 21 -35.20 9.38 -4.01
CA ALA A 21 -35.44 9.34 -5.44
C ALA A 21 -35.64 10.75 -6.03
N CYS A 22 -35.35 10.91 -7.33
CA CYS A 22 -36.00 11.87 -8.26
C CYS A 22 -35.44 11.59 -9.66
N SER A 23 -36.12 10.81 -10.53
CA SER A 23 -37.16 11.20 -11.49
C SER A 23 -36.74 12.29 -12.49
N GLY A 24 -36.76 11.94 -13.78
CA GLY A 24 -36.61 12.89 -14.89
C GLY A 24 -36.64 12.17 -16.23
N GLY A 25 -37.83 11.73 -16.65
CA GLY A 25 -38.06 11.12 -17.95
C GLY A 25 -38.04 12.13 -19.10
N SER A 26 -37.68 11.66 -20.28
CA SER A 26 -38.12 12.21 -21.56
C SER A 26 -38.23 11.06 -22.57
N GLN A 27 -39.46 10.86 -23.01
CA GLN A 27 -39.87 10.00 -24.13
C GLN A 27 -39.79 10.77 -25.46
N VAL A 28 -39.99 10.01 -26.55
CA VAL A 28 -40.40 10.38 -27.94
C VAL A 28 -39.27 10.84 -28.87
N ASN A 29 -39.22 10.57 -30.18
CA ASN A 29 -40.04 9.80 -31.12
C ASN A 29 -39.21 9.58 -32.41
N ALA A 30 -39.48 8.49 -33.17
CA ALA A 30 -39.44 8.35 -34.65
C ALA A 30 -39.23 6.85 -35.00
N GLU A 31 -40.27 6.04 -35.20
CA GLU A 31 -41.01 5.78 -36.47
C GLU A 31 -40.10 5.37 -37.65
N SER A 32 -40.09 4.08 -38.07
CA SER A 32 -40.99 3.37 -39.02
C SER A 32 -40.30 3.28 -40.42
N SER A 33 -40.28 2.20 -41.22
CA SER A 33 -41.19 1.05 -41.36
C SER A 33 -40.53 -0.16 -42.05
N ALA A 34 -41.11 -1.33 -41.77
CA ALA A 34 -41.43 -2.45 -42.66
C ALA A 34 -40.33 -3.20 -43.46
N SER A 35 -40.17 -4.50 -43.15
CA SER A 35 -40.41 -5.59 -44.10
C SER A 35 -40.67 -6.91 -43.37
N THR A 36 -41.81 -7.51 -43.69
CA THR A 36 -42.31 -8.81 -43.23
C THR A 36 -41.62 -9.97 -43.95
N SER A 37 -41.25 -11.04 -43.24
CA SER A 37 -41.68 -12.44 -43.53
C SER A 37 -41.09 -13.47 -42.56
N ALA A 38 -42.00 -14.34 -42.09
CA ALA A 38 -41.86 -15.77 -41.82
C ALA A 38 -41.04 -16.29 -40.62
N SER A 39 -41.81 -16.65 -39.58
CA SER A 39 -41.87 -17.95 -38.91
C SER A 39 -40.64 -18.62 -38.25
N ALA A 40 -40.86 -18.89 -36.97
CA ALA A 40 -40.57 -20.13 -36.22
C ALA A 40 -39.51 -20.04 -35.11
N GLU A 41 -39.98 -20.40 -33.92
CA GLU A 41 -39.28 -21.03 -32.79
C GLU A 41 -37.98 -20.41 -32.29
N SER A 42 -38.07 -19.74 -31.13
CA SER A 42 -37.44 -20.25 -29.90
C SER A 42 -37.70 -19.29 -28.75
N ALA A 43 -38.36 -19.80 -27.71
CA ALA A 43 -38.39 -19.18 -26.41
C ALA A 43 -37.03 -19.40 -25.74
N SER A 44 -36.27 -18.32 -25.52
CA SER A 44 -35.31 -18.24 -24.42
C SER A 44 -34.95 -16.77 -24.21
N ALA A 45 -35.67 -16.15 -23.28
CA ALA A 45 -35.30 -14.85 -22.76
C ALA A 45 -34.14 -15.05 -21.79
N GLU A 46 -32.90 -15.02 -22.30
CA GLU A 46 -31.74 -14.81 -21.45
C GLU A 46 -31.72 -13.33 -21.05
N ALA A 47 -31.96 -13.09 -19.76
CA ALA A 47 -31.73 -11.81 -19.14
C ALA A 47 -30.24 -11.47 -19.32
N SER A 48 -29.97 -10.57 -20.26
CA SER A 48 -28.67 -9.92 -20.43
C SER A 48 -28.37 -9.14 -19.15
N ALA A 49 -27.68 -9.77 -18.20
CA ALA A 49 -27.11 -9.11 -17.05
C ALA A 49 -26.05 -8.12 -17.58
N THR A 50 -26.42 -6.85 -17.66
CA THR A 50 -25.46 -5.77 -17.87
C THR A 50 -24.43 -5.88 -16.74
N PRO A 51 -23.12 -6.03 -17.03
CA PRO A 51 -22.12 -6.06 -15.97
C PRO A 51 -22.17 -4.72 -15.25
N THR A 52 -22.62 -4.73 -13.99
CA THR A 52 -22.47 -3.59 -13.09
C THR A 52 -20.99 -3.23 -13.08
N PRO A 53 -20.59 -1.98 -13.41
CA PRO A 53 -19.20 -1.58 -13.33
C PRO A 53 -18.73 -1.79 -11.89
N SER A 54 -17.81 -2.73 -11.70
CA SER A 54 -17.10 -2.88 -10.43
C SER A 54 -16.46 -1.52 -10.12
N PRO A 55 -16.58 -0.99 -8.89
CA PRO A 55 -15.98 0.29 -8.57
C PRO A 55 -14.49 0.22 -8.89
N THR A 56 -14.04 1.07 -9.82
CA THR A 56 -12.62 1.25 -10.08
C THR A 56 -11.99 1.77 -8.79
N PRO A 57 -10.95 1.12 -8.24
CA PRO A 57 -10.28 1.64 -7.05
C PRO A 57 -9.78 3.06 -7.35
N THR A 58 -10.22 4.04 -6.57
CA THR A 58 -9.87 5.47 -6.75
C THR A 58 -8.47 5.82 -6.21
N GLY A 59 -7.63 4.82 -5.96
CA GLY A 59 -6.29 4.96 -5.39
C GLY A 59 -5.21 4.45 -6.33
N PRO A 60 -3.93 4.72 -6.03
CA PRO A 60 -2.83 4.32 -6.90
C PRO A 60 -2.77 2.80 -7.04
N SER A 61 -2.49 2.33 -8.26
CA SER A 61 -2.49 0.90 -8.59
C SER A 61 -1.13 0.44 -9.08
N GLY A 62 -0.85 -0.87 -8.97
CA GLY A 62 0.41 -1.43 -9.47
C GLY A 62 1.65 -0.72 -8.91
N SER A 63 2.59 -0.39 -9.80
CA SER A 63 3.85 0.28 -9.46
C SER A 63 3.75 1.81 -9.35
N GLU A 64 2.57 2.41 -9.54
CA GLU A 64 2.36 3.87 -9.54
C GLU A 64 2.95 4.54 -8.28
N ILE A 65 3.76 5.58 -8.43
CA ILE A 65 4.36 6.28 -7.29
C ILE A 65 3.58 7.57 -7.01
N VAL A 66 3.15 7.73 -5.75
CA VAL A 66 2.53 8.96 -5.27
C VAL A 66 3.48 9.64 -4.28
N LEU A 67 3.67 10.95 -4.47
CA LEU A 67 4.42 11.77 -3.53
C LEU A 67 3.64 11.91 -2.21
N VAL A 68 4.19 11.38 -1.13
CA VAL A 68 3.53 11.40 0.19
C VAL A 68 3.80 12.73 0.89
N ARG A 69 2.74 13.50 1.13
CA ARG A 69 2.80 14.78 1.85
C ARG A 69 1.94 14.72 3.12
N PRO A 70 2.42 15.28 4.24
CA PRO A 70 1.60 15.41 5.44
C PRO A 70 0.46 16.43 5.20
N SER A 71 -0.60 16.33 5.99
CA SER A 71 -1.74 17.26 5.92
C SER A 71 -1.43 18.66 6.45
N VAL A 72 -0.40 18.79 7.27
CA VAL A 72 0.06 20.05 7.88
C VAL A 72 1.59 20.13 7.85
N ASP A 73 2.13 21.32 8.13
CA ASP A 73 3.57 21.51 8.31
C ASP A 73 4.07 20.74 9.54
N THR A 74 5.03 19.83 9.32
CA THR A 74 5.60 18.98 10.37
C THR A 74 6.89 19.52 10.97
N ASN A 75 7.34 20.73 10.59
CA ASN A 75 8.57 21.38 11.07
C ASN A 75 8.51 21.89 12.53
N ASN A 76 7.48 21.51 13.30
CA ASN A 76 7.29 21.91 14.69
C ASN A 76 6.94 20.71 15.57
N ASP A 77 7.12 20.85 16.88
CA ASP A 77 6.88 19.81 17.90
C ASP A 77 5.42 19.71 18.38
N SER A 78 4.45 20.24 17.63
CA SER A 78 3.05 20.11 18.03
C SER A 78 2.56 18.67 17.85
N LYS A 79 1.56 18.27 18.66
CA LYS A 79 0.92 16.96 18.51
C LYS A 79 0.21 16.77 17.17
N GLU A 80 -0.27 17.85 16.58
CA GLU A 80 -0.87 17.82 15.24
C GLU A 80 0.19 17.51 14.17
N ALA A 81 1.35 18.18 14.22
CA ALA A 81 2.49 17.92 13.36
C ALA A 81 3.04 16.49 13.51
N GLU A 82 3.18 16.02 14.75
CA GLU A 82 3.59 14.65 15.07
C GLU A 82 2.63 13.64 14.43
N ASN A 83 1.33 13.79 14.65
CA ASN A 83 0.32 12.89 14.09
C ASN A 83 0.32 12.91 12.56
N ALA A 84 0.43 14.08 11.93
CA ALA A 84 0.47 14.18 10.47
C ALA A 84 1.72 13.52 9.88
N ALA A 85 2.86 13.60 10.56
CA ALA A 85 4.08 12.91 10.17
C ALA A 85 3.94 11.38 10.28
N LEU A 86 3.31 10.88 11.35
CA LEU A 86 3.04 9.46 11.53
C LEU A 86 2.09 8.92 10.44
N VAL A 87 1.03 9.66 10.09
CA VAL A 87 0.13 9.32 8.98
C VAL A 87 0.89 9.26 7.65
N ALA A 88 1.75 10.24 7.38
CA ALA A 88 2.60 10.23 6.20
C ALA A 88 3.56 9.02 6.19
N ALA A 89 4.14 8.65 7.33
CA ALA A 89 5.01 7.49 7.42
C ALA A 89 4.29 6.16 7.12
N TYR A 90 3.06 5.99 7.62
CA TYR A 90 2.24 4.82 7.26
C TYR A 90 1.90 4.79 5.77
N ALA A 91 1.58 5.95 5.16
CA ALA A 91 1.35 6.02 3.72
C ALA A 91 2.60 5.64 2.90
N VAL A 92 3.81 5.98 3.37
CA VAL A 92 5.06 5.51 2.75
C VAL A 92 5.23 3.99 2.90
N LEU A 93 4.92 3.41 4.06
CA LEU A 93 4.97 1.96 4.27
C LEU A 93 3.99 1.21 3.35
N ASP A 94 2.75 1.70 3.22
CA ASP A 94 1.74 1.12 2.35
C ASP A 94 2.15 1.19 0.87
N GLN A 95 2.70 2.33 0.45
CA GLN A 95 3.28 2.49 -0.89
C GLN A 95 4.47 1.54 -1.10
N HIS A 96 5.34 1.38 -0.10
CA HIS A 96 6.49 0.47 -0.16
C HIS A 96 6.05 -0.97 -0.44
N LEU A 97 5.02 -1.47 0.29
CA LEU A 97 4.45 -2.79 0.07
C LEU A 97 3.87 -2.93 -1.34
N ARG A 98 3.02 -1.99 -1.75
CA ARG A 98 2.34 -2.01 -3.05
C ARG A 98 3.33 -2.03 -4.21
N VAL A 99 4.30 -1.11 -4.19
CA VAL A 99 5.34 -1.01 -5.23
C VAL A 99 6.19 -2.27 -5.26
N LYS A 100 6.59 -2.82 -4.11
CA LYS A 100 7.35 -4.09 -4.08
C LYS A 100 6.55 -5.26 -4.65
N ASN A 101 5.27 -5.38 -4.34
CA ASN A 101 4.42 -6.42 -4.91
C ASN A 101 4.26 -6.25 -6.44
N ALA A 102 4.03 -5.03 -6.91
CA ALA A 102 3.99 -4.75 -8.35
C ALA A 102 5.28 -5.17 -9.06
N TRP A 103 6.43 -4.82 -8.49
CA TRP A 103 7.74 -5.19 -9.04
C TRP A 103 7.99 -6.69 -9.05
N VAL A 104 7.59 -7.42 -7.98
CA VAL A 104 7.69 -8.89 -7.93
C VAL A 104 6.88 -9.55 -9.05
N HIS A 105 5.74 -8.96 -9.42
CA HIS A 105 4.90 -9.42 -10.53
C HIS A 105 5.30 -8.87 -11.89
N GLY A 106 6.41 -8.11 -11.97
CA GLY A 106 6.97 -7.60 -13.21
C GLY A 106 6.33 -6.31 -13.75
N ASP A 107 5.42 -5.69 -13.00
CA ASP A 107 4.99 -4.31 -13.28
C ASP A 107 6.12 -3.37 -12.89
N LEU A 108 6.80 -2.82 -13.89
CA LEU A 108 7.95 -1.92 -13.74
C LEU A 108 7.75 -0.62 -14.53
N GLU A 109 6.49 -0.20 -14.75
CA GLU A 109 6.19 0.99 -15.56
C GLU A 109 6.71 2.28 -14.92
N HIS A 110 6.64 2.38 -13.59
CA HIS A 110 6.97 3.60 -12.84
C HIS A 110 8.35 3.54 -12.15
N THR A 111 9.38 3.21 -12.92
CA THR A 111 10.76 3.05 -12.40
C THR A 111 11.76 4.04 -12.99
N SER A 112 11.30 5.16 -13.56
CA SER A 112 12.20 6.24 -13.96
C SER A 112 12.88 6.88 -12.74
N ASP A 113 14.04 7.52 -12.94
CA ASP A 113 14.74 8.18 -11.84
C ASP A 113 13.88 9.30 -11.22
N GLU A 114 13.11 10.02 -12.05
CA GLU A 114 12.19 11.09 -11.63
C GLU A 114 11.05 10.57 -10.75
N GLU A 115 10.44 9.43 -11.12
CA GLU A 115 9.38 8.79 -10.33
C GLU A 115 9.95 8.16 -9.05
N LEU A 116 11.07 7.45 -9.15
CA LEU A 116 11.72 6.84 -7.99
C LEU A 116 12.13 7.90 -6.97
N LEU A 117 12.58 9.09 -7.39
CA LEU A 117 12.90 10.18 -6.46
C LEU A 117 11.67 10.76 -5.73
N GLN A 118 10.44 10.48 -6.17
CA GLN A 118 9.23 10.80 -5.41
C GLN A 118 8.93 9.76 -4.32
N TYR A 119 9.53 8.57 -4.44
CA TYR A 119 9.34 7.43 -3.54
C TYR A 119 10.50 7.27 -2.55
N VAL A 120 11.74 7.50 -2.97
CA VAL A 120 12.95 7.25 -2.17
C VAL A 120 13.83 8.48 -2.01
N ASP A 121 14.62 8.48 -0.93
CA ASP A 121 15.69 9.44 -0.71
C ASP A 121 16.80 9.24 -1.75
N LYS A 122 17.36 10.35 -2.26
CA LYS A 122 18.43 10.36 -3.27
C LYS A 122 19.63 9.48 -2.88
N ARG A 123 19.92 9.33 -1.58
CA ARG A 123 21.04 8.54 -1.05
C ARG A 123 20.89 7.05 -1.34
N ILE A 124 19.66 6.55 -1.51
CA ILE A 124 19.39 5.13 -1.77
C ILE A 124 18.88 4.84 -3.19
N LEU A 125 18.71 5.86 -4.04
CA LEU A 125 18.20 5.72 -5.41
C LEU A 125 18.93 4.60 -6.19
N GLU A 126 20.26 4.60 -6.18
CA GLU A 126 21.05 3.59 -6.89
C GLU A 126 20.90 2.18 -6.31
N SER A 127 20.62 2.05 -5.01
CA SER A 127 20.30 0.75 -4.39
C SER A 127 18.94 0.23 -4.89
N VAL A 128 17.95 1.12 -4.94
CA VAL A 128 16.60 0.80 -5.41
C VAL A 128 16.60 0.44 -6.90
N LYS A 129 17.37 1.15 -7.74
CA LYS A 129 17.52 0.81 -9.16
C LYS A 129 18.10 -0.59 -9.36
N LYS A 130 19.06 -1.01 -8.52
CA LYS A 130 19.57 -2.39 -8.53
C LYS A 130 18.52 -3.40 -8.11
N GLN A 131 17.66 -3.07 -7.15
CA GLN A 131 16.53 -3.91 -6.75
C GLN A 131 15.52 -4.07 -7.90
N VAL A 132 15.13 -2.97 -8.56
CA VAL A 132 14.26 -2.97 -9.74
C VAL A 132 14.84 -3.86 -10.85
N GLU A 133 16.13 -3.75 -11.13
CA GLU A 133 16.81 -4.59 -12.13
C GLU A 133 16.83 -6.07 -11.72
N SER A 134 16.96 -6.37 -10.43
CA SER A 134 16.84 -7.74 -9.91
C SER A 134 15.42 -8.30 -10.12
N MET A 135 14.40 -7.50 -9.85
CA MET A 135 12.99 -7.86 -10.05
C MET A 135 12.66 -8.05 -11.54
N ARG A 136 13.20 -7.20 -12.42
CA ARG A 136 13.09 -7.37 -13.88
C ARG A 136 13.62 -8.72 -14.33
N LYS A 137 14.80 -9.12 -13.85
CA LYS A 137 15.39 -10.43 -14.17
C LYS A 137 14.55 -11.58 -13.64
N LEU A 138 14.00 -11.44 -12.44
CA LEU A 138 13.10 -12.42 -11.85
C LEU A 138 11.84 -12.60 -12.71
N ALA A 139 11.14 -11.51 -13.03
CA ALA A 139 9.91 -11.51 -13.82
C ALA A 139 10.08 -12.12 -15.22
N VAL A 140 11.23 -11.91 -15.86
CA VAL A 140 11.56 -12.56 -17.15
C VAL A 140 11.83 -14.06 -16.99
N SER A 141 12.41 -14.47 -15.86
CA SER A 141 12.81 -15.87 -15.65
C SER A 141 11.66 -16.80 -15.25
N ALA A 142 10.71 -16.29 -14.47
CA ALA A 142 9.62 -17.08 -13.91
C ALA A 142 8.50 -16.14 -13.45
N PRO A 143 7.24 -16.33 -13.89
CA PRO A 143 6.12 -15.68 -13.26
C PRO A 143 6.02 -16.14 -11.80
N VAL A 144 5.56 -15.21 -10.97
CA VAL A 144 5.44 -15.39 -9.52
C VAL A 144 3.95 -15.45 -9.16
N GLU A 145 3.57 -16.37 -8.28
CA GLU A 145 2.25 -16.39 -7.65
C GLU A 145 2.34 -15.93 -6.20
N GLY A 146 1.31 -15.23 -5.73
CA GLY A 146 1.23 -14.73 -4.35
C GLY A 146 1.95 -13.39 -4.13
N ASP A 147 1.73 -12.81 -2.96
CA ASP A 147 2.22 -11.46 -2.62
C ASP A 147 3.11 -11.50 -1.37
N ILE A 148 3.99 -10.51 -1.29
CA ILE A 148 4.63 -10.10 -0.03
C ILE A 148 3.53 -9.58 0.90
N VAL A 149 3.62 -9.94 2.17
CA VAL A 149 2.71 -9.45 3.22
C VAL A 149 3.51 -8.74 4.30
N PHE A 150 3.10 -7.51 4.64
CA PHE A 150 3.59 -6.84 5.85
C PHE A 150 2.61 -7.10 7.01
N ARG A 151 3.14 -7.56 8.14
CA ARG A 151 2.37 -7.85 9.36
C ARG A 151 3.11 -7.33 10.59
N ASP A 152 2.48 -7.43 11.76
CA ASP A 152 3.07 -7.08 13.05
C ASP A 152 3.72 -5.69 13.06
N VAL A 153 3.07 -4.76 12.36
CA VAL A 153 3.53 -3.38 12.21
C VAL A 153 3.48 -2.71 13.58
N ARG A 154 4.65 -2.38 14.12
CA ARG A 154 4.82 -1.78 15.44
C ARG A 154 4.56 -0.27 15.39
N PHE A 155 4.33 0.30 16.57
CA PHE A 155 4.16 1.75 16.69
C PHE A 155 5.42 2.47 16.19
N PRO A 156 5.31 3.54 15.38
CA PRO A 156 6.47 4.19 14.80
C PRO A 156 7.26 4.93 15.89
N SER A 157 8.57 4.97 15.72
CA SER A 157 9.46 5.79 16.53
C SER A 157 9.92 7.00 15.73
N ILE A 158 9.69 8.21 16.25
CA ILE A 158 10.33 9.41 15.72
C ILE A 158 11.76 9.41 16.24
N TYR A 159 12.72 9.52 15.34
CA TYR A 159 14.13 9.58 15.69
C TYR A 159 14.77 10.85 15.14
N SER A 160 15.81 11.27 15.85
CA SER A 160 16.64 12.40 15.47
C SER A 160 17.50 12.02 14.26
N LEU A 161 17.27 12.66 13.11
CA LEU A 161 18.22 12.63 12.01
C LEU A 161 19.39 13.55 12.36
N GLU A 162 20.52 12.98 12.74
CA GLU A 162 21.77 13.74 12.82
C GLU A 162 22.20 14.16 11.40
N HIS A 163 22.62 15.42 11.23
CA HIS A 163 23.23 15.84 9.98
C HIS A 163 24.60 15.15 9.83
N SER A 164 24.96 14.75 8.60
CA SER A 164 26.24 14.11 8.30
C SER A 164 27.47 14.98 8.60
N ASP A 165 27.27 16.29 8.81
CA ASP A 165 28.29 17.27 9.19
C ASP A 165 28.33 17.58 10.70
N GLY A 166 27.51 16.89 11.50
CA GLY A 166 27.44 17.05 12.95
C GLY A 166 26.77 18.33 13.45
N SER A 167 26.09 19.10 12.59
CA SER A 167 25.51 20.40 12.97
C SER A 167 23.98 20.49 12.81
N LYS A 168 23.37 21.23 13.76
CA LYS A 168 21.94 21.44 14.08
C LYS A 168 21.25 20.32 14.88
N PRO A 169 20.37 20.68 15.84
CA PRO A 169 19.52 19.71 16.54
C PRO A 169 18.62 18.99 15.53
N SER A 170 18.11 17.82 15.92
CA SER A 170 17.17 17.09 15.07
C SER A 170 16.01 17.97 14.65
N GLN A 171 15.72 17.98 13.35
CA GLN A 171 14.49 18.60 12.90
C GLN A 171 13.32 17.75 13.41
N PRO A 172 12.29 18.37 14.00
CA PRO A 172 11.17 17.65 14.56
C PRO A 172 10.44 16.88 13.46
N ASN A 173 10.01 15.66 13.78
CA ASN A 173 9.29 14.76 12.89
C ASN A 173 9.99 14.44 11.55
N ALA A 174 11.31 14.66 11.45
CA ALA A 174 12.04 14.51 10.20
C ALA A 174 12.45 13.06 9.90
N GLY A 175 12.64 12.24 10.94
CA GLY A 175 12.96 10.81 10.81
C GLY A 175 11.93 9.97 11.54
N ILE A 176 11.34 8.99 10.85
CA ILE A 176 10.39 8.03 11.43
C ILE A 176 10.83 6.63 11.07
N ALA A 177 10.88 5.74 12.06
CA ALA A 177 11.18 4.35 11.83
C ALA A 177 10.02 3.46 12.27
N ILE A 178 9.64 2.53 11.40
CA ILE A 178 8.58 1.54 11.64
C ILE A 178 9.19 0.15 11.56
N THR A 179 8.96 -0.68 12.57
CA THR A 179 9.33 -2.09 12.54
C THR A 179 8.11 -2.91 12.09
N TYR A 180 8.32 -3.86 11.19
CA TYR A 180 7.28 -4.73 10.64
C TYR A 180 7.86 -6.09 10.25
N CYS A 181 7.02 -7.12 10.24
CA CYS A 181 7.34 -8.41 9.65
C CYS A 181 7.10 -8.35 8.14
N GLU A 182 8.13 -8.61 7.34
CA GLU A 182 8.01 -8.90 5.91
C GLU A 182 7.95 -10.41 5.70
N ASP A 183 6.83 -10.90 5.18
CA ASP A 183 6.63 -12.32 4.91
C ASP A 183 6.47 -12.57 3.41
N THR A 184 7.34 -13.41 2.87
CA THR A 184 7.33 -13.84 1.47
C THR A 184 6.86 -15.29 1.30
N SER A 185 6.47 -15.98 2.38
CA SER A 185 6.10 -17.41 2.37
C SER A 185 4.93 -17.77 1.43
N ASN A 186 4.10 -16.78 1.09
CA ASN A 186 3.02 -16.90 0.13
C ASN A 186 3.51 -16.90 -1.33
N ILE A 187 4.74 -16.45 -1.58
CA ILE A 187 5.31 -16.35 -2.91
C ILE A 187 5.77 -17.73 -3.42
N ARG A 188 5.31 -18.09 -4.62
CA ARG A 188 5.69 -19.29 -5.36
C ARG A 188 6.27 -18.92 -6.71
N MET A 189 7.41 -19.51 -7.04
CA MET A 189 8.00 -19.40 -8.37
C MET A 189 7.45 -20.50 -9.28
N SER A 190 7.49 -20.26 -10.60
CA SER A 190 6.97 -21.20 -11.60
C SER A 190 7.67 -22.57 -11.62
N ASP A 191 8.86 -22.69 -11.05
CA ASP A 191 9.58 -23.97 -10.86
C ASP A 191 9.15 -24.74 -9.60
N GLY A 192 8.13 -24.24 -8.89
CA GLY A 192 7.59 -24.84 -7.67
C GLY A 192 8.34 -24.49 -6.39
N ARG A 193 9.45 -23.74 -6.47
CA ARG A 193 10.15 -23.24 -5.28
C ARG A 193 9.31 -22.18 -4.57
N ARG A 194 9.38 -22.20 -3.24
CA ARG A 194 8.78 -21.17 -2.37
C ARG A 194 9.86 -20.23 -1.89
N LEU A 195 9.54 -18.94 -1.84
CA LEU A 195 10.35 -17.99 -1.08
C LEU A 195 9.92 -18.11 0.38
N ASN A 196 10.46 -19.08 1.12
CA ASN A 196 10.11 -19.22 2.53
C ASN A 196 11.03 -18.36 3.40
N ALA A 197 10.90 -17.05 3.25
CA ALA A 197 11.63 -16.07 4.06
C ALA A 197 10.62 -15.14 4.75
N SER A 198 10.68 -15.14 6.08
CA SER A 198 10.07 -14.13 6.92
C SER A 198 11.18 -13.38 7.65
N GLN A 199 11.08 -12.07 7.75
CA GLN A 199 12.09 -11.21 8.36
C GLN A 199 11.42 -10.05 9.10
N THR A 200 11.83 -9.79 10.34
CA THR A 200 11.55 -8.53 10.99
C THR A 200 12.45 -7.46 10.37
N ARG A 201 11.83 -6.45 9.77
CA ARG A 201 12.51 -5.32 9.12
C ARG A 201 12.18 -4.03 9.83
N ARG A 202 13.10 -3.08 9.74
CA ARG A 202 12.87 -1.68 10.11
C ARG A 202 12.97 -0.80 8.87
N ILE A 203 11.88 -0.12 8.53
CA ILE A 203 11.88 0.91 7.48
C ILE A 203 12.20 2.25 8.13
N PHE A 204 13.10 3.01 7.52
CA PHE A 204 13.43 4.37 7.90
C PHE A 204 12.87 5.31 6.85
N ILE A 205 12.07 6.27 7.30
CA ILE A 205 11.34 7.20 6.47
C ILE A 205 11.83 8.60 6.85
N VAL A 206 12.15 9.38 5.83
CA VAL A 206 12.76 10.69 6.00
C VAL A 206 11.91 11.77 5.36
N ARG A 207 11.79 12.91 6.04
CA ARG A 207 11.21 14.12 5.48
C ARG A 207 12.26 14.84 4.65
N ARG A 208 11.91 15.17 3.41
CA ARG A 208 12.70 16.00 2.50
C ARG A 208 12.54 17.49 2.80
N ASP A 209 13.41 18.30 2.21
CA ASP A 209 13.36 19.78 2.32
C ASP A 209 12.04 20.38 1.81
N ASP A 210 11.37 19.71 0.86
CA ASP A 210 10.06 20.09 0.33
C ASP A 210 8.89 19.59 1.18
N GLY A 211 9.15 18.99 2.35
CA GLY A 211 8.16 18.50 3.30
C GLY A 211 7.54 17.13 2.95
N ALA A 212 7.91 16.51 1.83
CA ALA A 212 7.45 15.17 1.48
C ALA A 212 8.18 14.09 2.30
N TYR A 213 7.49 12.99 2.60
CA TYR A 213 8.07 11.83 3.27
C TYR A 213 8.41 10.75 2.23
N VAL A 214 9.62 10.21 2.30
CA VAL A 214 10.14 9.21 1.35
C VAL A 214 10.86 8.09 2.09
N LEU A 215 11.03 6.95 1.41
CA LEU A 215 11.84 5.85 1.90
C LEU A 215 13.31 6.28 2.02
N GLY A 216 13.85 6.28 3.24
CA GLY A 216 15.25 6.58 3.54
C GLY A 216 16.15 5.35 3.48
N SER A 217 15.74 4.24 4.11
CA SER A 217 16.42 2.94 4.05
C SER A 217 15.52 1.82 4.60
N THR A 218 15.95 0.57 4.46
CA THR A 218 15.37 -0.57 5.19
C THR A 218 16.50 -1.41 5.75
N ASP A 219 16.38 -1.81 7.01
CA ASP A 219 17.29 -2.74 7.66
C ASP A 219 16.56 -4.04 8.02
N ILE A 220 17.30 -5.13 8.08
CA ILE A 220 16.83 -6.40 8.63
C ILE A 220 17.22 -6.40 10.11
N GLU A 221 16.25 -6.50 11.01
CA GLU A 221 16.54 -6.63 12.44
C GLU A 221 16.91 -8.07 12.77
N HIS A 222 16.14 -9.05 12.29
CA HIS A 222 16.46 -10.48 12.39
C HIS A 222 15.67 -11.31 11.36
N GLU A 223 16.09 -12.55 11.15
CA GLU A 223 15.31 -13.55 10.42
C GLU A 223 14.15 -14.06 11.28
N GLY A 224 13.05 -14.43 10.63
CA GLY A 224 11.79 -14.78 11.29
C GLY A 224 10.96 -13.55 11.68
N CYS A 225 9.71 -13.81 12.04
CA CYS A 225 8.79 -12.80 12.60
C CYS A 225 8.37 -13.12 14.04
N ASP A 226 8.95 -14.17 14.61
CA ASP A 226 8.74 -14.53 16.01
C ASP A 226 9.67 -13.64 16.83
N TYR A 227 9.08 -12.78 17.67
CA TYR A 227 9.83 -12.08 18.70
C TYR A 227 10.00 -13.06 19.86
N GLU A 228 11.23 -13.51 20.12
CA GLU A 228 11.56 -13.95 21.49
C GLU A 228 11.52 -12.68 22.34
N VAL A 229 10.37 -12.44 22.99
CA VAL A 229 10.30 -11.45 24.05
C VAL A 229 11.13 -12.05 25.18
N ASP A 230 12.38 -11.62 25.31
CA ASP A 230 13.12 -11.82 26.55
C ASP A 230 12.27 -11.17 27.66
N GLU A 231 11.48 -11.98 28.38
CA GLU A 231 10.90 -11.59 29.65
C GLU A 231 12.08 -11.22 30.54
N VAL A 232 12.31 -9.91 30.69
CA VAL A 232 13.22 -9.39 31.70
C VAL A 232 12.62 -9.76 33.05
N VAL A 233 13.15 -10.84 33.64
CA VAL A 233 12.86 -11.32 35.00
C VAL A 233 13.39 -10.34 36.04
#